data_AF-A0A2C5YKF9-F1
#
_entry.id   AF-A0A2C5YKF9-F1
#
_cell.length_a   1.000
_cell.length_b   1.000
_cell.length_c   1.000
_cell.angle_alpha   90.00
_cell.angle_beta   90.00
_cell.angle_gamma   90.00
#
_symmetry.space_group_name_H-M   'P 1'
#
loop_
_entity.id
_entity.type
_entity.pdbx_description
1 polymer ?
#
loop_
_entity_poly.entity_id
_entity_poly.type
_entity_poly.pdbx_seq_one_letter_code
_entity_poly.pdbx_strand_id
1 'polypeptide(L)'
;MSLVRQFLTQIRQHVRDQRDDLLRAWLQVEPNAPQQYHEMAAELRRAFPGARSLDAVIDECMPQADDVPDGQATVWPSFQVFVREYLTLWRDINHDDLLEAHELLTTLVNACGTAFTHPQYGAMLIQLSMSLCESLARFTLRLHRRPDLTRRLFRARDEEGGKKTVAESSAETIQKIFKTCLMDRSSGRKPEGKKVGVYMFANLVLKLLFAVRRTWPT
;
A
#
# COMPACT_ATOMS: atom_id res chain seq x y z
N MET A 1 23.43 -0.62 14.19
CA MET A 1 22.12 0.07 14.07
C MET A 1 21.08 -0.96 13.69
N SER A 2 19.84 -0.80 14.15
CA SER A 2 18.75 -1.73 13.84
C SER A 2 18.35 -1.62 12.35
N LEU A 3 17.96 -2.73 11.71
CA LEU A 3 17.57 -2.74 10.28
C LEU A 3 16.35 -1.86 10.04
N VAL A 4 15.39 -1.88 10.97
CA VAL A 4 14.18 -1.05 10.91
C VAL A 4 14.54 0.44 10.89
N ARG A 5 15.45 0.88 11.77
CA ARG A 5 15.90 2.28 11.83
C ARG A 5 16.64 2.71 10.57
N GLN A 6 17.48 1.83 10.02
CA GLN A 6 18.18 2.10 8.75
C GLN A 6 17.19 2.26 7.61
N PHE A 7 16.24 1.32 7.48
CA PHE A 7 15.17 1.36 6.50
C PHE A 7 14.35 2.65 6.59
N LEU A 8 13.87 3.01 7.78
CA LEU A 8 13.08 4.22 8.00
C LEU A 8 13.86 5.50 7.65
N THR A 9 15.14 5.55 8.00
CA THR A 9 16.01 6.70 7.68
C THR A 9 16.21 6.84 6.16
N GLN A 10 16.37 5.72 5.45
CA GLN A 10 16.50 5.72 3.99
C GLN A 10 15.19 6.11 3.29
N ILE A 11 14.04 5.59 3.74
CA ILE A 11 12.73 6.01 3.22
C ILE A 11 12.51 7.50 3.43
N ARG A 12 12.84 8.04 4.62
CA ARG A 12 12.80 9.48 4.88
C ARG A 12 13.67 10.25 3.90
N GLN A 13 14.89 9.78 3.63
CA GLN A 13 15.78 10.46 2.68
C GLN A 13 15.18 10.48 1.27
N HIS A 14 14.61 9.36 0.81
CA HIS A 14 13.91 9.30 -0.48
C HIS A 14 12.70 10.23 -0.55
N VAL A 15 11.95 10.39 0.55
CA VAL A 15 10.89 11.40 0.65
C VAL A 15 11.48 12.80 0.51
N ARG A 16 12.52 13.15 1.27
CA ARG A 16 13.14 14.48 1.23
C ARG A 16 13.65 14.86 -0.16
N ASP A 17 14.27 13.89 -0.84
CA ASP A 17 14.85 14.06 -2.18
C ASP A 17 13.79 13.89 -3.30
N GLN A 18 12.52 13.68 -2.94
CA GLN A 18 11.39 13.49 -3.86
C GLN A 18 11.61 12.36 -4.89
N ARG A 19 12.25 11.27 -4.46
CA ARG A 19 12.62 10.10 -5.28
C ARG A 19 11.49 9.08 -5.33
N ASP A 20 10.47 9.35 -6.15
CA ASP A 20 9.31 8.48 -6.36
C ASP A 20 9.69 7.08 -6.90
N ASP A 21 10.71 7.03 -7.76
CA ASP A 21 11.33 5.81 -8.29
C ASP A 21 11.84 4.90 -7.17
N LEU A 22 12.60 5.47 -6.24
CA LEU A 22 13.19 4.73 -5.11
C LEU A 22 12.14 4.36 -4.08
N LEU A 23 11.14 5.22 -3.82
CA LEU A 23 10.03 4.88 -2.92
C LEU A 23 9.28 3.64 -3.42
N ARG A 24 8.98 3.55 -4.71
CA ARG A 24 8.40 2.33 -5.29
C ARG A 24 9.34 1.13 -5.19
N ALA A 25 10.63 1.32 -5.47
CA ALA A 25 11.61 0.24 -5.47
C ALA A 25 11.89 -0.33 -4.06
N TRP A 26 11.76 0.49 -3.02
CA TRP A 26 11.99 0.08 -1.63
C TRP A 26 10.72 -0.44 -0.93
N LEU A 27 9.56 0.12 -1.22
CA LEU A 27 8.31 -0.27 -0.57
C LEU A 27 7.60 -1.41 -1.32
N GLN A 28 8.34 -2.48 -1.60
CA GLN A 28 7.83 -3.67 -2.29
C GLN A 28 7.10 -4.61 -1.31
N VAL A 29 6.15 -5.38 -1.84
CA VAL A 29 5.31 -6.33 -1.09
C VAL A 29 5.38 -7.75 -1.71
N GLU A 30 6.30 -7.98 -2.63
CA GLU A 30 6.37 -9.27 -3.32
C GLU A 30 6.99 -10.38 -2.43
N PRO A 31 6.51 -11.63 -2.54
CA PRO A 31 7.02 -12.75 -1.74
C PRO A 31 8.48 -13.12 -2.06
N ASN A 32 9.00 -12.71 -3.22
CA ASN A 32 10.40 -12.90 -3.62
C ASN A 32 11.26 -11.68 -3.25
N ALA A 33 10.90 -10.96 -2.20
CA ALA A 33 11.67 -9.81 -1.76
C ALA A 33 13.10 -10.22 -1.35
N PRO A 34 14.08 -9.31 -1.47
CA PRO A 34 15.43 -9.55 -1.01
C PRO A 34 15.48 -9.99 0.47
N GLN A 35 16.49 -10.81 0.81
CA GLN A 35 16.67 -11.38 2.16
C GLN A 35 16.59 -10.34 3.29
N GLN A 36 17.06 -9.11 3.05
CA GLN A 36 17.00 -8.01 4.00
C GLN A 36 15.58 -7.72 4.54
N TYR A 37 14.53 -7.91 3.74
CA TYR A 37 13.15 -7.70 4.18
C TYR A 37 12.67 -8.81 5.13
N HIS A 38 13.14 -10.05 4.91
CA HIS A 38 12.87 -11.18 5.80
C HIS A 38 13.62 -11.04 7.14
N GLU A 39 14.85 -10.54 7.11
CA GLU A 39 15.62 -10.22 8.32
C GLU A 39 14.99 -9.05 9.10
N MET A 40 14.52 -8.02 8.39
CA MET A 40 13.76 -6.92 8.98
C MET A 40 12.44 -7.42 9.60
N ALA A 41 11.72 -8.32 8.93
CA ALA A 41 10.51 -8.95 9.49
C ALA A 41 10.80 -9.72 10.79
N ALA A 42 11.93 -10.45 10.85
CA ALA A 42 12.36 -11.13 12.07
C ALA A 42 12.72 -10.14 13.19
N GLU A 43 13.40 -9.03 12.86
CA GLU A 43 13.65 -7.95 13.82
C GLU A 43 12.34 -7.34 14.34
N LEU A 44 11.37 -7.06 13.46
CA LEU A 44 10.07 -6.50 13.81
C LEU A 44 9.30 -7.38 14.79
N ARG A 45 9.27 -8.70 14.56
CA ARG A 45 8.60 -9.65 15.47
C ARG A 45 9.25 -9.70 16.86
N ARG A 46 10.57 -9.56 16.92
CA ARG A 46 11.34 -9.64 18.16
C ARG A 46 11.33 -8.34 18.97
N ALA A 47 11.52 -7.21 18.30
CA ALA A 47 11.76 -5.91 18.93
C ALA A 47 10.52 -5.00 18.97
N PHE A 48 9.53 -5.23 18.10
CA PHE A 48 8.36 -4.37 17.94
C PHE A 48 7.03 -5.15 17.93
N PRO A 49 6.73 -5.93 19.00
CA PRO A 49 5.52 -6.77 19.03
C PRO A 49 4.23 -5.95 19.13
N GLY A 50 4.28 -4.69 19.59
CA GLY A 50 3.11 -3.84 19.77
C GLY A 50 3.13 -2.59 18.88
N ALA A 51 1.95 -2.13 18.47
CA ALA A 51 1.79 -0.92 17.64
C ALA A 51 2.49 0.32 18.26
N ARG A 52 2.39 0.51 19.58
CA ARG A 52 3.03 1.65 20.28
C ARG A 52 4.55 1.69 20.13
N SER A 53 5.20 0.52 20.15
CA SER A 53 6.66 0.44 20.00
C SER A 53 7.11 0.77 18.58
N LEU A 54 6.28 0.42 17.59
CA LEU A 54 6.52 0.74 16.19
C LEU A 54 6.32 2.24 15.94
N ASP A 55 5.25 2.82 16.50
CA ASP A 55 4.94 4.24 16.41
C ASP A 55 6.08 5.11 16.95
N ALA A 56 6.60 4.76 18.14
CA ALA A 56 7.70 5.50 18.75
C ALA A 56 8.95 5.52 17.87
N VAL A 57 9.30 4.40 17.22
CA VAL A 57 10.48 4.35 16.33
C VAL A 57 10.24 5.05 15.00
N ILE A 58 9.00 5.00 14.48
CA ILE A 58 8.59 5.76 13.30
C ILE A 58 8.70 7.26 13.56
N ASP A 59 8.18 7.74 14.69
CA ASP A 59 8.21 9.15 15.06
C ASP A 59 9.65 9.64 15.27
N GLU A 60 10.51 8.80 15.86
CA GLU A 60 11.93 9.11 16.06
C GLU A 60 12.72 9.17 14.73
N CYS A 61 12.48 8.23 13.82
CA CYS A 61 13.24 8.13 12.56
C CYS A 61 12.70 9.09 11.48
N MET A 62 11.40 9.37 11.52
CA MET A 62 10.67 10.16 10.51
C MET A 62 9.94 11.35 11.14
N PRO A 63 10.65 12.27 11.83
CA PRO A 63 10.03 13.45 12.41
C PRO A 63 9.44 14.34 11.33
N GLN A 64 8.30 14.94 11.65
CA GLN A 64 7.69 15.98 10.82
C GLN A 64 8.50 17.27 10.99
N ALA A 65 8.84 17.92 9.89
CA ALA A 65 9.55 19.19 9.90
C ALA A 65 8.64 20.27 9.31
N ASP A 66 8.43 21.35 10.07
CA ASP A 66 7.64 22.50 9.62
C ASP A 66 8.47 23.42 8.70
N ASP A 67 9.78 23.57 8.99
CA ASP A 67 10.73 24.32 8.17
C ASP A 67 11.53 23.38 7.26
N VAL A 68 10.97 23.10 6.09
CA VAL A 68 11.63 22.30 5.06
C VAL A 68 12.34 23.22 4.08
N PRO A 69 13.66 23.04 3.82
CA PRO A 69 14.37 23.84 2.82
C PRO A 69 13.71 23.76 1.44
N ASP A 70 13.78 24.84 0.67
CA ASP A 70 13.23 24.90 -0.68
C ASP A 70 13.72 23.71 -1.54
N GLY A 71 12.77 23.01 -2.15
CA GLY A 71 13.03 21.82 -2.98
C GLY A 71 13.10 20.50 -2.24
N GLN A 72 13.04 20.48 -0.90
CA GLN A 72 12.90 19.25 -0.13
C GLN A 72 11.44 19.01 0.28
N ALA A 73 11.06 17.75 0.45
CA ALA A 73 9.78 17.38 1.06
C ALA A 73 9.96 16.93 2.51
N THR A 74 8.89 16.99 3.30
CA THR A 74 8.83 16.36 4.63
C THR A 74 7.90 15.17 4.61
N VAL A 75 8.13 14.26 5.57
CA VAL A 75 7.17 13.22 5.92
C VAL A 75 5.92 13.88 6.51
N TRP A 76 4.75 13.34 6.19
CA TRP A 76 3.45 13.82 6.67
C TRP A 76 2.71 12.73 7.47
N PRO A 77 1.73 13.08 8.32
CA PRO A 77 1.11 12.14 9.26
C PRO A 77 0.53 10.88 8.59
N SER A 78 -0.21 11.03 7.49
CA SER A 78 -0.79 9.87 6.80
C SER A 78 0.26 8.99 6.10
N PHE A 79 1.44 9.52 5.78
CA PHE A 79 2.56 8.69 5.31
C PHE A 79 3.18 7.86 6.45
N GLN A 80 3.32 8.42 7.65
CA GLN A 80 3.79 7.66 8.82
C GLN A 80 2.84 6.50 9.14
N VAL A 81 1.52 6.73 9.05
CA VAL A 81 0.52 5.66 9.18
C VAL A 81 0.69 4.60 8.09
N PHE A 82 0.90 5.01 6.84
CA PHE A 82 1.19 4.06 5.76
C PHE A 82 2.46 3.23 6.02
N VAL A 83 3.55 3.84 6.47
CA VAL A 83 4.79 3.13 6.78
C VAL A 83 4.61 2.17 7.96
N ARG A 84 3.81 2.56 8.95
CA ARG A 84 3.40 1.67 10.06
C ARG A 84 2.69 0.44 9.53
N GLU A 85 1.67 0.60 8.70
CA GLU A 85 0.96 -0.53 8.09
C GLU A 85 1.89 -1.39 7.22
N TYR A 86 2.88 -0.79 6.56
CA TYR A 86 3.88 -1.52 5.78
C TYR A 86 4.77 -2.40 6.66
N LEU A 87 5.25 -1.87 7.79
CA LEU A 87 6.05 -2.65 8.74
C LEU A 87 5.20 -3.71 9.46
N THR A 88 3.95 -3.40 9.79
CA THR A 88 2.98 -4.37 10.33
C THR A 88 2.75 -5.51 9.35
N LEU A 89 2.55 -5.22 8.06
CA LEU A 89 2.46 -6.24 7.02
C LEU A 89 3.69 -7.15 7.03
N TRP A 90 4.91 -6.61 6.99
CA TRP A 90 6.11 -7.46 7.02
C TRP A 90 6.26 -8.27 8.30
N ARG A 91 5.86 -7.70 9.45
CA ARG A 91 5.87 -8.40 10.73
C ARG A 91 4.88 -9.57 10.74
N ASP A 92 3.68 -9.37 10.22
CA ASP A 92 2.56 -10.29 10.44
C ASP A 92 2.25 -11.17 9.21
N ILE A 93 2.84 -10.88 8.04
CA ILE A 93 2.55 -11.63 6.80
C ILE A 93 2.89 -13.11 6.94
N ASN A 94 1.85 -13.93 6.86
CA ASN A 94 1.93 -15.36 6.73
C ASN A 94 1.67 -15.75 5.27
N HIS A 95 2.65 -16.39 4.62
CA HIS A 95 2.55 -16.76 3.21
C HIS A 95 1.67 -17.99 2.98
N ASP A 96 1.41 -18.77 4.04
CA ASP A 96 0.53 -19.94 4.00
C ASP A 96 -0.94 -19.54 4.15
N ASP A 97 -1.21 -18.44 4.86
CA ASP A 97 -2.55 -17.85 4.98
C ASP A 97 -2.75 -16.73 3.95
N LEU A 98 -3.22 -17.13 2.77
CA LEU A 98 -3.53 -16.20 1.68
C LEU A 98 -4.60 -15.17 2.04
N LEU A 99 -5.47 -15.47 3.01
CA LEU A 99 -6.55 -14.58 3.41
C LEU A 99 -6.03 -13.47 4.31
N GLU A 100 -5.31 -13.84 5.38
CA GLU A 100 -4.68 -12.88 6.29
C GLU A 100 -3.74 -11.94 5.53
N ALA A 101 -2.92 -12.48 4.61
CA ALA A 101 -2.05 -11.69 3.74
C ALA A 101 -2.84 -10.70 2.86
N HIS A 102 -4.04 -11.08 2.39
CA HIS A 102 -4.90 -10.19 1.60
C HIS A 102 -5.52 -9.07 2.45
N GLU A 103 -5.94 -9.37 3.67
CA GLU A 103 -6.47 -8.37 4.60
C GLU A 103 -5.40 -7.35 4.99
N LEU A 104 -4.20 -7.80 5.34
CA LEU A 104 -3.06 -6.94 5.63
C LEU A 104 -2.71 -6.04 4.41
N LEU A 105 -2.70 -6.61 3.20
CA LEU A 105 -2.44 -5.86 1.98
C LEU A 105 -3.56 -4.85 1.68
N THR A 106 -4.81 -5.18 1.96
CA THR A 106 -5.95 -4.26 1.81
C THR A 106 -5.82 -3.08 2.76
N THR A 107 -5.46 -3.34 4.03
CA THR A 107 -5.17 -2.29 5.03
C THR A 107 -4.03 -1.39 4.58
N LEU A 108 -2.93 -1.97 4.10
CA LEU A 108 -1.80 -1.20 3.56
C LEU A 108 -2.20 -0.30 2.38
N VAL A 109 -2.96 -0.82 1.41
CA VAL A 109 -3.40 -0.04 0.24
C VAL A 109 -4.34 1.08 0.66
N ASN A 110 -5.22 0.85 1.65
CA ASN A 110 -6.10 1.91 2.19
C ASN A 110 -5.29 3.01 2.90
N ALA A 111 -4.27 2.66 3.67
CA ALA A 111 -3.36 3.63 4.29
C ALA A 111 -2.58 4.42 3.23
N CYS A 112 -2.09 3.74 2.17
CA CYS A 112 -1.44 4.38 1.03
C CYS A 112 -2.37 5.37 0.34
N GLY A 113 -3.63 4.97 0.09
CA GLY A 113 -4.64 5.86 -0.49
C GLY A 113 -4.94 7.08 0.36
N THR A 114 -4.84 6.96 1.69
CA THR A 114 -5.00 8.10 2.61
C THR A 114 -3.79 9.03 2.55
N ALA A 115 -2.58 8.48 2.53
CA ALA A 115 -1.33 9.24 2.31
C ALA A 115 -1.34 9.97 0.95
N PHE A 116 -1.86 9.31 -0.08
CA PHE A 116 -1.97 9.81 -1.44
C PHE A 116 -2.86 11.06 -1.57
N THR A 117 -3.78 11.30 -0.64
CA THR A 117 -4.63 12.50 -0.68
C THR A 117 -3.86 13.80 -0.41
N HIS A 118 -2.67 13.72 0.19
CA HIS A 118 -1.88 14.90 0.56
C HIS A 118 -1.67 15.86 -0.63
N PRO A 119 -2.03 17.16 -0.54
CA PRO A 119 -2.06 18.07 -1.69
C PRO A 119 -0.72 18.23 -2.41
N GLN A 120 0.37 18.39 -1.65
CA GLN A 120 1.70 18.65 -2.21
C GLN A 120 2.45 17.34 -2.50
N TYR A 121 2.71 16.52 -1.47
CA TYR A 121 3.54 15.32 -1.59
C TYR A 121 2.85 14.05 -2.09
N GLY A 122 1.52 14.02 -2.18
CA GLY A 122 0.79 12.80 -2.53
C GLY A 122 1.12 12.27 -3.94
N ALA A 123 1.52 13.15 -4.86
CA ALA A 123 1.91 12.75 -6.22
C ALA A 123 3.17 11.87 -6.26
N MET A 124 4.07 11.97 -5.27
CA MET A 124 5.25 11.09 -5.18
C MET A 124 4.87 9.62 -4.98
N LEU A 125 3.68 9.36 -4.45
CA LEU A 125 3.20 8.01 -4.18
C LEU A 125 2.44 7.39 -5.36
N ILE A 126 2.35 8.03 -6.54
CA ILE A 126 1.59 7.49 -7.69
C ILE A 126 2.12 6.11 -8.07
N GLN A 127 3.45 6.01 -8.28
CA GLN A 127 4.12 4.78 -8.72
C GLN A 127 3.98 3.67 -7.68
N LEU A 128 4.15 4.02 -6.40
CA LEU A 128 3.96 3.10 -5.29
C LEU A 128 2.50 2.61 -5.19
N SER A 129 1.53 3.53 -5.19
CA SER A 129 0.10 3.22 -5.11
C SER A 129 -0.33 2.30 -6.26
N MET A 130 0.21 2.51 -7.46
CA MET A 130 -0.05 1.62 -8.59
C MET A 130 0.47 0.21 -8.34
N SER A 131 1.73 0.07 -7.88
CA SER A 131 2.34 -1.23 -7.59
C SER A 131 1.62 -2.00 -6.47
N LEU A 132 1.10 -1.29 -5.47
CA LEU A 132 0.30 -1.88 -4.39
C LEU A 132 -1.08 -2.33 -4.90
N CYS A 133 -1.76 -1.52 -5.72
CA CYS A 133 -3.02 -1.92 -6.36
C CYS A 133 -2.84 -3.13 -7.29
N GLU A 134 -1.73 -3.21 -8.03
CA GLU A 134 -1.38 -4.38 -8.85
C GLU A 134 -1.17 -5.63 -8.00
N SER A 135 -0.47 -5.49 -6.88
CA SER A 135 -0.22 -6.59 -5.95
C SER A 135 -1.52 -7.08 -5.30
N LEU A 136 -2.35 -6.15 -4.81
CA LEU A 136 -3.66 -6.45 -4.25
C LEU A 136 -4.51 -7.23 -5.25
N ALA A 137 -4.60 -6.74 -6.49
CA ALA A 137 -5.42 -7.38 -7.50
C ALA A 137 -4.89 -8.76 -7.94
N ARG A 138 -3.56 -8.95 -8.01
CA ARG A 138 -2.95 -10.28 -8.22
C ARG A 138 -3.31 -11.24 -7.09
N PHE A 139 -3.26 -10.79 -5.83
CA PHE A 139 -3.67 -11.59 -4.67
C PHE A 139 -5.16 -11.94 -4.72
N THR A 140 -6.03 -10.98 -4.99
CA THR A 140 -7.48 -11.18 -5.14
C THR A 140 -7.80 -12.21 -6.23
N LEU A 141 -7.12 -12.15 -7.38
CA LEU A 141 -7.28 -13.14 -8.46
C LEU A 141 -6.80 -14.54 -8.04
N ARG A 142 -5.70 -14.65 -7.29
CA ARG A 142 -5.20 -15.93 -6.76
C ARG A 142 -6.19 -16.55 -5.77
N LEU A 143 -6.74 -15.74 -4.87
CA LEU A 143 -7.79 -16.16 -3.92
C LEU A 143 -9.05 -16.62 -4.66
N HIS A 144 -9.51 -15.86 -5.66
CA HIS A 144 -10.68 -16.24 -6.46
C HIS A 144 -10.51 -17.59 -7.17
N ARG A 145 -9.30 -17.91 -7.64
CA ARG A 145 -8.99 -19.22 -8.26
C ARG A 145 -8.94 -20.38 -7.27
N ARG A 146 -8.98 -20.13 -5.96
CA ARG A 146 -9.02 -21.14 -4.90
C ARG A 146 -10.35 -21.04 -4.12
N PRO A 147 -11.47 -21.48 -4.74
CA PRO A 147 -12.80 -21.30 -4.16
C PRO A 147 -12.96 -21.94 -2.77
N ASP A 148 -12.17 -22.96 -2.46
CA ASP A 148 -12.17 -23.68 -1.18
C ASP A 148 -11.82 -22.79 0.01
N LEU A 149 -10.96 -21.78 -0.19
CA LEU A 149 -10.58 -20.80 0.84
C LEU A 149 -11.64 -19.70 0.97
N THR A 150 -12.21 -19.23 -0.16
CA THR A 150 -13.30 -18.25 -0.15
C THR A 150 -14.62 -18.79 0.41
N ARG A 151 -14.87 -20.12 0.35
CA ARG A 151 -16.07 -20.73 0.98
C ARG A 151 -16.03 -20.67 2.51
N ARG A 152 -14.85 -20.75 3.12
CA ARG A 152 -14.68 -20.57 4.58
C ARG A 152 -15.00 -19.13 5.00
N LEU A 153 -14.62 -18.17 4.17
CA LEU A 153 -14.92 -16.74 4.26
C LEU A 153 -16.42 -16.44 4.27
N PHE A 154 -17.20 -17.01 3.33
CA PHE A 154 -18.65 -16.81 3.30
C PHE A 154 -19.32 -17.32 4.59
N ARG A 155 -18.85 -18.45 5.14
CA ARG A 155 -19.39 -19.00 6.39
C ARG A 155 -19.02 -18.17 7.64
N ALA A 156 -17.81 -17.61 7.69
CA ALA A 156 -17.38 -16.77 8.82
C ALA A 156 -17.99 -15.36 8.78
N ARG A 157 -18.23 -14.81 7.58
CA ARG A 157 -18.71 -13.43 7.38
C ARG A 157 -20.24 -13.31 7.32
N ASP A 158 -20.96 -14.43 7.16
CA ASP A 158 -22.43 -14.46 7.17
C ASP A 158 -23.04 -14.10 8.55
N GLU A 159 -22.28 -14.19 9.64
CA GLU A 159 -22.76 -13.84 10.99
C GLU A 159 -22.74 -12.32 11.28
N GLU A 160 -22.01 -11.51 10.50
CA GLU A 160 -21.73 -10.10 10.83
C GLU A 160 -22.36 -9.06 9.88
N GLY A 161 -23.30 -9.46 9.02
CA GLY A 161 -24.25 -8.52 8.42
C GLY A 161 -23.70 -7.55 7.34
N GLY A 162 -22.72 -7.97 6.54
CA GLY A 162 -22.22 -7.17 5.41
C GLY A 162 -21.52 -7.98 4.33
N LYS A 163 -22.30 -8.52 3.37
CA LYS A 163 -21.82 -9.35 2.26
C LYS A 163 -21.07 -8.52 1.20
N LYS A 164 -19.82 -8.14 1.48
CA LYS A 164 -18.87 -7.76 0.41
C LYS A 164 -17.92 -8.93 0.17
N THR A 165 -17.76 -9.34 -1.09
CA THR A 165 -16.75 -10.33 -1.46
C THR A 165 -15.34 -9.74 -1.34
N VAL A 166 -14.32 -10.60 -1.20
CA VAL A 166 -12.90 -10.19 -1.22
C VAL A 166 -12.58 -9.36 -2.48
N ALA A 167 -13.18 -9.75 -3.61
CA ALA A 167 -13.04 -9.04 -4.88
C ALA A 167 -13.70 -7.66 -4.86
N GLU A 168 -14.91 -7.55 -4.33
CA GLU A 168 -15.61 -6.26 -4.18
C GLU A 168 -14.85 -5.31 -3.25
N SER A 169 -14.37 -5.81 -2.11
CA SER A 169 -13.57 -5.03 -1.16
C SER A 169 -12.28 -4.50 -1.82
N SER A 170 -11.59 -5.35 -2.59
CA SER A 170 -10.38 -4.95 -3.31
C SER A 170 -10.69 -3.89 -4.38
N ALA A 171 -11.78 -4.08 -5.12
CA ALA A 171 -12.21 -3.15 -6.17
C ALA A 171 -12.59 -1.77 -5.59
N GLU A 172 -13.27 -1.74 -4.44
CA GLU A 172 -13.65 -0.51 -3.75
C GLU A 172 -12.41 0.27 -3.27
N THR A 173 -11.43 -0.42 -2.68
CA THR A 173 -10.15 0.19 -2.28
C THR A 173 -9.40 0.80 -3.48
N ILE A 174 -9.29 0.07 -4.60
CA ILE A 174 -8.66 0.59 -5.82
C ILE A 174 -9.44 1.78 -6.38
N GLN A 175 -10.78 1.70 -6.38
CA GLN A 175 -11.65 2.78 -6.85
C GLN A 175 -11.52 4.04 -6.01
N LYS A 176 -11.30 3.93 -4.70
CA LYS A 176 -11.08 5.08 -3.80
C LYS A 176 -9.81 5.85 -4.21
N ILE A 177 -8.70 5.15 -4.43
CA ILE A 177 -7.44 5.76 -4.89
C ILE A 177 -7.60 6.40 -6.27
N PHE A 178 -8.30 5.72 -7.18
CA PHE A 178 -8.60 6.25 -8.50
C PHE A 178 -9.44 7.53 -8.44
N LYS A 179 -10.47 7.58 -7.58
CA LYS A 179 -11.27 8.79 -7.33
C LYS A 179 -10.42 9.93 -6.83
N THR A 180 -9.43 9.68 -5.97
CA THR A 180 -8.49 10.73 -5.52
C THR A 180 -7.69 11.31 -6.70
N CYS A 181 -7.30 10.51 -7.69
CA CYS A 181 -6.65 11.00 -8.90
C CYS A 181 -7.60 11.84 -9.77
N LEU A 182 -8.87 11.43 -9.91
CA LEU A 182 -9.88 12.15 -10.68
C LEU A 182 -10.28 13.50 -10.07
N MET A 183 -10.32 13.56 -8.74
CA MET A 183 -10.70 14.75 -7.99
C MET A 183 -9.54 15.75 -7.86
N ASP A 184 -8.35 15.43 -8.38
CA ASP A 184 -7.20 16.33 -8.34
C ASP A 184 -7.45 17.56 -9.23
N ARG A 185 -7.57 18.73 -8.58
CA ARG A 185 -7.85 20.02 -9.24
C ARG A 185 -6.59 20.76 -9.69
N SER A 186 -5.42 20.13 -9.68
CA SER A 186 -4.14 20.73 -10.11
C SER A 186 -4.27 21.49 -11.45
N SER A 187 -4.10 22.81 -11.39
CA SER A 187 -4.44 23.74 -12.48
C SER A 187 -3.34 23.78 -13.54
N GLY A 188 -3.46 23.02 -14.63
CA GLY A 188 -2.49 23.04 -15.73
C GLY A 188 -3.01 22.40 -17.01
N ARG A 189 -2.57 22.90 -18.18
CA ARG A 189 -2.89 22.36 -19.52
C ARG A 189 -2.17 21.03 -19.80
N LYS A 190 -1.13 20.70 -19.04
CA LYS A 190 -0.45 19.40 -19.04
C LYS A 190 -0.89 18.59 -17.82
N PRO A 191 -1.13 17.26 -17.94
CA PRO A 191 -1.36 16.42 -16.79
C PRO A 191 -0.04 16.27 -16.02
N GLU A 192 0.13 17.07 -14.97
CA GLU A 192 1.24 16.95 -14.02
C GLU A 192 0.70 16.44 -12.68
N GLY A 193 1.52 15.72 -11.92
CA GLY A 193 1.12 15.13 -10.65
C GLY A 193 0.06 14.04 -10.79
N LYS A 194 -1.00 14.09 -9.96
CA LYS A 194 -1.95 12.97 -9.79
C LYS A 194 -2.83 12.72 -11.02
N LYS A 195 -2.93 13.70 -11.94
CA LYS A 195 -3.64 13.55 -13.22
C LYS A 195 -3.03 12.50 -14.13
N VAL A 196 -1.71 12.28 -14.07
CA VAL A 196 -1.04 11.17 -14.79
C VAL A 196 -1.53 9.82 -14.26
N GLY A 197 -1.78 9.75 -12.95
CA GLY A 197 -2.30 8.56 -12.29
C GLY A 197 -3.64 8.09 -12.85
N VAL A 198 -4.51 8.98 -13.34
CA VAL A 198 -5.81 8.62 -13.92
C VAL A 198 -5.66 7.61 -15.06
N TYR A 199 -4.76 7.87 -16.02
CA TYR A 199 -4.56 6.97 -17.16
C TYR A 199 -3.94 5.64 -16.72
N MET A 200 -3.03 5.68 -15.76
CA MET A 200 -2.35 4.49 -15.24
C MET A 200 -3.32 3.57 -14.50
N PHE A 201 -4.13 4.13 -13.58
CA PHE A 201 -5.15 3.40 -12.84
C PHE A 201 -6.29 2.93 -13.73
N ALA A 202 -6.74 3.72 -14.71
CA ALA A 202 -7.77 3.30 -15.65
C ALA A 202 -7.31 2.07 -16.45
N ASN A 203 -6.06 2.08 -16.95
CA ASN A 203 -5.48 0.93 -17.65
C ASN A 203 -5.38 -0.30 -16.74
N LEU A 204 -4.97 -0.12 -15.47
CA LEU A 204 -4.92 -1.21 -14.49
C LEU A 204 -6.31 -1.80 -14.24
N VAL A 205 -7.31 -0.97 -13.93
CA VAL A 205 -8.69 -1.41 -13.69
C VAL A 205 -9.24 -2.16 -14.90
N LEU A 206 -9.00 -1.67 -16.12
CA LEU A 206 -9.37 -2.37 -17.36
C LEU A 206 -8.70 -3.75 -17.45
N LYS A 207 -7.37 -3.84 -17.23
CA LYS A 207 -6.65 -5.12 -17.22
C LYS A 207 -7.23 -6.09 -16.19
N LEU A 208 -7.61 -5.61 -15.02
CA LEU A 208 -8.25 -6.43 -13.98
C LEU A 208 -9.64 -6.89 -14.39
N LEU A 209 -10.48 -6.01 -14.93
CA LEU A 209 -11.80 -6.37 -15.44
C LEU A 209 -11.71 -7.42 -16.56
N PHE A 210 -10.75 -7.30 -17.47
CA PHE A 210 -10.53 -8.29 -18.53
C PHE A 210 -9.93 -9.60 -18.00
N ALA A 211 -9.02 -9.54 -17.03
CA ALA A 211 -8.45 -10.74 -16.39
C ALA A 211 -9.52 -11.53 -15.64
N VAL A 212 -10.41 -10.82 -14.92
CA VAL A 212 -11.59 -11.41 -14.27
C VAL A 212 -12.54 -11.98 -15.32
N ARG A 213 -12.95 -11.21 -16.34
CA ARG A 213 -13.87 -11.69 -17.41
C ARG A 213 -13.35 -12.89 -18.21
N ARG A 214 -12.05 -12.96 -18.52
CA ARG A 214 -11.46 -14.15 -19.19
C ARG A 214 -11.45 -15.40 -18.32
N THR A 215 -11.60 -15.25 -16.99
CA THR A 215 -11.72 -16.39 -16.07
C THR A 215 -13.15 -16.83 -15.77
N TRP A 216 -14.16 -16.14 -16.34
CA TRP A 216 -15.56 -16.59 -16.32
C TRP A 216 -15.89 -17.23 -17.68
N PRO A 217 -16.02 -18.56 -17.79
CA PRO A 217 -16.79 -19.12 -18.87
C PRO A 217 -18.24 -18.68 -18.68
N THR A 218 -18.87 -18.29 -19.78
CA THR A 218 -20.34 -18.20 -19.88
C THR A 218 -20.94 -19.60 -19.84
#